data_AF-A0A7W7QX43-F1
#
_entry.id   AF-A0A7W7QX43-F1
#
_cell.length_a   1.000
_cell.length_b   1.000
_cell.length_c   1.000
_cell.angle_alpha   90.00
_cell.angle_beta   90.00
_cell.angle_gamma   90.00
#
_symmetry.space_group_name_H-M   'P 1'
#
loop_
_entity.id
_entity.type
_entity.pdbx_description
1 polymer ?
#
loop_
_entity_poly.entity_id
_entity_poly.type
_entity_poly.pdbx_seq_one_letter_code
_entity_poly.pdbx_strand_id
1 'polypeptide(L)'
;MAIGLFHMALGNGAVPGEGSAGTTVDSLNRFFGAIFAGYGLAWLWAARQSPIPATAVRGLAGVFLLGAFGRLLSIAVHGWPQWFQVVLTAIELVMPPLYFWLADADEKAGSRGTT
;
A
#
# COMPACT_ATOMS: atom_id res chain seq x y z
N MET A 1 -2.54 -5.84 -6.06
CA MET A 1 -3.45 -5.79 -7.23
C MET A 1 -4.82 -6.39 -6.91
N ALA A 2 -4.93 -7.66 -6.51
CA ALA A 2 -6.20 -8.33 -6.23
C ALA A 2 -7.09 -7.57 -5.21
N ILE A 3 -6.50 -7.09 -4.11
CA ILE A 3 -7.22 -6.32 -3.09
C ILE A 3 -7.81 -5.02 -3.68
N GLY A 4 -7.06 -4.32 -4.53
CA GLY A 4 -7.54 -3.10 -5.19
C GLY A 4 -8.69 -3.37 -6.16
N LEU A 5 -8.58 -4.45 -6.95
CA LEU A 5 -9.66 -4.88 -7.85
C LEU A 5 -10.93 -5.26 -7.07
N PHE A 6 -10.77 -5.92 -5.91
CA PHE A 6 -11.88 -6.23 -5.02
C PHE A 6 -12.59 -4.97 -4.50
N HIS A 7 -11.84 -3.95 -4.08
CA HIS A 7 -12.41 -2.65 -3.67
C HIS A 7 -13.07 -1.90 -4.83
N MET A 8 -12.49 -1.97 -6.03
CA MET A 8 -13.07 -1.38 -7.23
C MET A 8 -14.43 -2.03 -7.58
N ALA A 9 -14.51 -3.36 -7.45
CA ALA A 9 -15.70 -4.12 -7.80
C ALA A 9 -16.83 -3.99 -6.76
N LEU A 10 -16.51 -4.02 -5.47
CA LEU A 10 -17.52 -4.05 -4.40
C LEU A 10 -17.74 -2.70 -3.70
N GLY A 11 -16.90 -1.70 -3.93
CA GLY A 11 -17.02 -0.38 -3.31
C GLY A 11 -16.97 -0.47 -1.78
N ASN A 12 -17.89 0.20 -1.10
CA ASN A 12 -17.95 0.20 0.37
C ASN A 12 -18.16 -1.21 0.96
N GLY A 13 -18.80 -2.12 0.22
CA GLY A 13 -18.99 -3.50 0.66
C GLY A 13 -17.68 -4.31 0.82
N ALA A 14 -16.57 -3.81 0.28
CA ALA A 14 -15.25 -4.40 0.50
C ALA A 14 -14.62 -4.02 1.85
N VAL A 15 -15.16 -2.99 2.53
CA VAL A 15 -14.57 -2.42 3.75
C VAL A 15 -15.33 -2.97 4.96
N PRO A 16 -14.71 -3.80 5.80
CA PRO A 16 -15.41 -4.31 6.98
C PRO A 16 -15.75 -3.16 7.95
N GLY A 17 -16.81 -3.30 8.73
CA GLY A 17 -17.23 -2.26 9.68
C GLY A 17 -17.69 -0.93 9.08
N GLU A 18 -17.72 -0.80 7.75
CA GLU A 18 -18.24 0.39 7.06
C GLU A 18 -19.77 0.33 6.99
N GLY A 19 -20.42 1.48 7.20
CA GLY A 19 -21.87 1.63 7.08
C GLY A 19 -22.33 1.90 5.64
N SER A 20 -23.62 2.18 5.48
CA SER A 20 -24.19 2.66 4.21
C SER A 20 -23.60 4.05 3.90
N ALA A 21 -22.59 4.11 3.03
CA ALA A 21 -22.07 5.37 2.51
C ALA A 21 -22.82 5.76 1.21
N GLY A 22 -23.12 7.05 1.06
CA GLY A 22 -23.80 7.58 -0.12
C GLY A 22 -22.98 7.40 -1.41
N THR A 23 -23.61 7.63 -2.56
CA THR A 23 -23.01 7.44 -3.89
C THR A 23 -21.69 8.19 -4.10
N THR A 24 -21.54 9.37 -3.48
CA THR A 24 -20.28 10.13 -3.48
C THR A 24 -19.13 9.35 -2.85
N VAL A 25 -19.33 8.75 -1.68
CA VAL A 25 -18.29 7.99 -0.99
C VAL A 25 -18.04 6.64 -1.66
N ASP A 26 -19.10 5.97 -2.14
CA ASP A 26 -18.94 4.70 -2.88
C ASP A 26 -18.10 4.89 -4.16
N SER A 27 -18.42 5.89 -4.98
CA SER A 27 -17.66 6.19 -6.20
C SER A 27 -16.19 6.54 -5.91
N LEU A 28 -15.91 7.29 -4.83
CA LEU A 28 -14.56 7.59 -4.39
C LEU A 28 -13.79 6.33 -3.95
N ASN A 29 -14.44 5.44 -3.19
CA ASN A 29 -13.83 4.17 -2.76
C ASN A 29 -13.53 3.25 -3.95
N ARG A 30 -14.40 3.19 -4.95
CA ARG A 30 -14.14 2.44 -6.19
C ARG A 30 -12.96 3.01 -6.98
N PHE A 31 -12.87 4.34 -7.07
CA PHE A 31 -11.73 5.02 -7.67
C PHE A 31 -10.42 4.68 -6.94
N PHE A 32 -10.39 4.76 -5.60
CA PHE A 32 -9.22 4.36 -4.82
C PHE A 32 -8.90 2.87 -4.95
N GLY A 33 -9.90 2.00 -5.12
CA GLY A 33 -9.69 0.60 -5.45
C GLY A 33 -8.90 0.41 -6.75
N ALA A 34 -9.24 1.14 -7.81
CA ALA A 34 -8.49 1.12 -9.07
C ALA A 34 -7.05 1.63 -8.91
N ILE A 35 -6.84 2.72 -8.16
CA ILE A 35 -5.50 3.23 -7.83
C ILE A 35 -4.70 2.19 -7.04
N PHE A 36 -5.30 1.53 -6.05
CA PHE A 36 -4.64 0.50 -5.25
C PHE A 36 -4.30 -0.75 -6.07
N ALA A 37 -5.13 -1.08 -7.08
CA ALA A 37 -4.81 -2.13 -8.03
C ALA A 37 -3.54 -1.79 -8.83
N GLY A 38 -3.47 -0.57 -9.36
CA GLY A 38 -2.30 -0.04 -10.08
C GLY A 38 -1.04 0.03 -9.21
N TYR A 39 -1.16 0.49 -7.96
CA TYR A 39 -0.07 0.47 -6.98
C TYR A 39 0.48 -0.94 -6.75
N GLY A 40 -0.41 -1.93 -6.59
CA GLY A 40 0.00 -3.33 -6.48
C GLY A 40 0.63 -3.89 -7.76
N LEU A 41 0.21 -3.42 -8.94
CA LEU A 41 0.85 -3.79 -10.20
C LEU A 41 2.27 -3.20 -10.30
N ALA A 42 2.48 -1.98 -9.83
CA ALA A 42 3.80 -1.36 -9.76
C ALA A 42 4.77 -2.14 -8.86
N TRP A 43 4.29 -2.64 -7.71
CA TRP A 43 5.07 -3.56 -6.86
C TRP A 43 5.47 -4.85 -7.59
N LEU A 44 4.51 -5.49 -8.28
CA LEU A 44 4.80 -6.69 -9.06
C LEU A 44 5.78 -6.41 -10.19
N TRP A 45 5.66 -5.27 -10.86
CA TRP A 45 6.61 -4.85 -11.89
C TRP A 45 8.02 -4.67 -11.32
N ALA A 46 8.17 -3.94 -10.21
CA ALA A 46 9.48 -3.70 -9.59
C ALA A 46 10.15 -5.02 -9.16
N ALA A 47 9.38 -5.92 -8.55
CA ALA A 47 9.89 -7.22 -8.09
C ALA A 47 10.27 -8.19 -9.22
N ARG A 48 9.89 -7.91 -10.47
CA ARG A 48 10.23 -8.73 -11.65
C ARG A 48 11.45 -8.25 -12.41
N GLN A 49 12.04 -7.13 -12.00
CA GLN A 49 13.30 -6.65 -12.58
C GLN A 49 14.50 -7.37 -11.95
N SER A 50 15.60 -7.44 -12.70
CA SER A 50 16.87 -7.97 -12.21
C SER A 50 18.01 -7.04 -12.68
N PRO A 51 18.66 -6.29 -11.78
CA PRO A 51 18.35 -6.22 -10.34
C PRO A 51 17.02 -5.50 -10.04
N ILE A 52 16.47 -5.71 -8.84
CA ILE A 52 15.29 -4.99 -8.35
C ILE A 52 15.65 -3.50 -8.16
N PRO A 53 14.94 -2.56 -8.81
CA PRO A 53 15.28 -1.14 -8.76
C PRO A 53 14.99 -0.53 -7.38
N ALA A 54 16.05 -0.11 -6.68
CA ALA A 54 15.96 0.44 -5.32
C ALA A 54 15.09 1.70 -5.27
N THR A 55 15.18 2.55 -6.29
CA THR A 55 14.40 3.81 -6.38
C THR A 55 12.91 3.55 -6.45
N ALA A 56 12.47 2.53 -7.21
CA ALA A 56 11.07 2.14 -7.29
C ALA A 56 10.57 1.59 -5.95
N VAL A 57 11.35 0.71 -5.30
CA VAL A 57 11.00 0.15 -3.97
C VAL A 57 10.85 1.28 -2.95
N ARG A 58 11.79 2.23 -2.90
CA ARG A 58 11.71 3.39 -1.99
C ARG A 58 10.51 4.27 -2.28
N GLY A 59 10.21 4.54 -3.55
CA GLY A 59 9.04 5.33 -3.94
C GLY A 59 7.73 4.66 -3.51
N LEU A 60 7.59 3.36 -3.79
CA LEU A 60 6.40 2.59 -3.42
C LEU A 60 6.25 2.46 -1.89
N ALA A 61 7.35 2.23 -1.17
CA ALA A 61 7.36 2.22 0.30
C ALA A 61 6.97 3.59 0.87
N GLY A 62 7.40 4.69 0.25
CA GLY A 62 6.99 6.04 0.60
C GLY A 62 5.47 6.26 0.48
N VAL A 63 4.86 5.81 -0.61
CA VAL A 63 3.39 5.84 -0.77
C VAL A 63 2.69 5.02 0.31
N PHE A 64 3.24 3.85 0.68
CA PHE A 64 2.68 3.02 1.75
C PHE A 64 2.72 3.72 3.11
N LEU A 65 3.85 4.37 3.42
CA LEU A 65 4.02 5.15 4.65
C LEU A 65 3.10 6.38 4.70
N LEU A 66 2.87 7.05 3.57
CA LEU A 66 1.88 8.14 3.48
C LEU A 66 0.47 7.64 3.82
N GLY A 67 0.10 6.43 3.38
CA GLY A 67 -1.14 5.77 3.79
C GLY A 67 -1.24 5.58 5.30
N ALA A 68 -0.14 5.14 5.93
CA ALA A 68 -0.04 5.00 7.38
C ALA A 68 -0.30 6.32 8.11
N PHE A 69 0.29 7.42 7.63
CA PHE A 69 0.03 8.76 8.20
C PHE A 69 -1.43 9.18 8.05
N GLY A 70 -2.07 8.88 6.93
CA GLY A 70 -3.51 9.12 6.74
C GLY A 70 -4.36 8.38 7.79
N ARG A 71 -4.00 7.13 8.10
CA ARG A 71 -4.69 6.33 9.14
C ARG A 71 -4.43 6.85 10.55
N LEU A 72 -3.20 7.25 10.87
CA LEU A 72 -2.88 7.85 12.16
C LEU A 72 -3.61 9.18 12.37
N LEU A 73 -3.71 10.01 11.33
CA LEU A 73 -4.49 11.24 11.37
C LEU A 73 -5.97 10.94 11.59
N SER A 74 -6.52 9.94 10.89
CA SER A 74 -7.90 9.49 11.10
C SER A 74 -8.14 9.03 12.53
N ILE A 75 -7.21 8.25 13.12
CA ILE A 75 -7.27 7.84 14.53
C ILE A 75 -7.26 9.05 15.47
N ALA A 76 -6.39 10.03 15.22
CA ALA A 76 -6.30 11.22 16.05
C ALA A 76 -7.57 12.08 16.01
N VAL A 77 -8.27 12.13 14.87
CA VAL A 77 -9.46 12.98 14.68
C VAL A 77 -10.77 12.25 15.03
N HIS A 78 -10.88 10.97 14.71
CA HIS A 78 -12.13 10.20 14.78
C HIS A 78 -12.09 9.01 15.75
N GLY A 79 -10.92 8.68 16.30
CA GLY A 79 -10.75 7.54 17.19
C GLY A 79 -10.43 6.23 16.47
N TRP A 80 -10.43 5.13 17.23
CA TRP A 80 -9.95 3.84 16.74
C TRP A 80 -10.90 3.20 15.70
N PRO A 81 -10.38 2.71 14.56
CA PRO A 81 -11.18 1.98 13.60
C PRO A 81 -11.38 0.52 14.05
N GLN A 82 -12.17 -0.23 13.28
CA GLN A 82 -12.27 -1.69 13.44
C GLN A 82 -10.89 -2.38 13.43
N TRP A 83 -10.77 -3.47 14.20
CA TRP A 83 -9.50 -4.14 14.50
C TRP A 83 -8.67 -4.52 13.26
N PHE A 84 -9.33 -4.91 12.16
CA PHE A 84 -8.63 -5.27 10.92
C PHE A 84 -7.85 -4.08 10.34
N GLN A 85 -8.41 -2.88 10.44
CA GLN A 85 -7.73 -1.65 10.01
C GLN A 85 -6.56 -1.31 10.92
N VAL A 86 -6.62 -1.67 12.20
CA VAL A 86 -5.49 -1.49 13.13
C VAL A 86 -4.31 -2.37 12.73
N VAL A 87 -4.58 -3.63 12.35
CA VAL A 87 -3.55 -4.54 11.82
C VAL A 87 -2.93 -3.97 10.54
N LEU A 88 -3.75 -3.46 9.62
CA LEU A 88 -3.24 -2.82 8.39
C LEU A 88 -2.38 -1.60 8.70
N THR A 89 -2.81 -0.72 9.60
CA THR A 89 -2.01 0.44 10.04
C THR A 89 -0.64 0.00 10.58
N ALA A 90 -0.58 -1.07 11.36
CA ALA A 90 0.68 -1.59 11.88
C ALA A 90 1.59 -2.09 10.75
N ILE A 91 1.05 -2.81 9.77
CA ILE A 91 1.79 -3.25 8.58
C ILE A 91 2.32 -2.06 7.78
N GLU A 92 1.46 -1.05 7.56
CA GLU A 92 1.80 0.18 6.83
C GLU A 92 2.86 1.03 7.54
N LEU A 93 3.03 0.88 8.86
CA LEU A 93 4.11 1.53 9.62
C LEU A 93 5.41 0.71 9.65
N VAL A 94 5.32 -0.62 9.75
CA VAL A 94 6.50 -1.49 9.96
C VAL A 94 7.19 -1.84 8.65
N MET A 95 6.44 -2.06 7.57
CA MET A 95 7.02 -2.49 6.29
C MET A 95 7.86 -1.42 5.59
N PRO A 96 7.50 -0.13 5.56
CA PRO A 96 8.31 0.87 4.87
C PRO A 96 9.74 0.99 5.40
N PRO A 97 9.99 1.09 6.73
CA PRO A 97 11.36 1.06 7.26
C PRO A 97 12.18 -0.15 6.79
N LEU A 98 11.57 -1.34 6.76
CA LEU A 98 12.23 -2.56 6.26
C LEU A 98 12.56 -2.44 4.77
N TYR A 99 11.63 -1.94 3.96
CA TYR A 99 11.86 -1.73 2.54
C TYR A 99 12.89 -0.66 2.25
N PHE A 100 12.91 0.45 3.00
CA PHE A 100 13.95 1.47 2.88
C PHE A 100 15.34 0.90 3.18
N TRP A 101 15.44 0.04 4.21
CA TRP A 101 16.68 -0.62 4.59
C TRP A 101 17.16 -1.63 3.54
N LEU A 102 16.24 -2.41 2.96
CA LEU A 102 16.58 -3.48 2.00
C LEU A 102 16.63 -3.05 0.54
N ALA A 103 16.19 -1.82 0.21
CA ALA A 103 15.94 -1.41 -1.17
C ALA A 103 17.11 -1.62 -2.14
N ASP A 104 18.36 -1.45 -1.69
CA ASP A 104 19.56 -1.52 -2.54
C ASP A 104 20.33 -2.85 -2.41
N ALA A 105 19.80 -3.82 -1.68
CA ALA A 105 20.49 -5.08 -1.39
C ALA A 105 20.76 -5.90 -2.66
N ASP A 106 19.79 -5.97 -3.57
CA ASP A 106 19.87 -6.77 -4.80
C ASP A 106 20.84 -6.15 -5.82
N GLU A 107 20.75 -4.84 -6.03
CA GLU A 107 21.70 -4.08 -6.86
C GLU A 107 23.15 -4.22 -6.35
N LYS A 108 23.35 -4.20 -5.03
CA LYS A 108 24.67 -4.45 -4.40
C LYS A 108 25.17 -5.89 -4.60
N ALA A 109 24.27 -6.88 -4.57
CA ALA A 109 24.65 -8.26 -4.81
C ALA A 109 25.07 -8.48 -6.27
N GLY A 110 24.35 -7.90 -7.23
CA GLY A 110 24.67 -7.97 -8.65
C GLY A 110 26.03 -7.36 -9.01
N SER A 111 26.40 -6.23 -8.42
CA SER A 111 27.69 -5.56 -8.70
C SER A 111 28.91 -6.31 -8.13
N ARG A 112 28.74 -7.13 -7.08
CA ARG A 112 29.81 -7.95 -6.49
C ARG A 112 30.08 -9.24 -7.28
N GLY A 113 29.16 -9.69 -8.12
CA GLY A 113 29.34 -10.89 -8.95
C GLY A 113 30.11 -10.65 -10.25
N THR A 114 30.37 -9.39 -10.61
CA THR A 114 31.02 -8.98 -11.86
C THR A 114 32.50 -8.60 -11.72
N THR A 115 33.09 -8.72 -10.52
CA THR A 115 34.53 -8.53 -10.23
C THR A 115 35.18 -9.85 -9.90
#